data_AF-A0A2R3WJ71-F1
#
_entry.id   AF-A0A2R3WJ71-F1
#
_cell.length_a   1.000
_cell.length_b   1.000
_cell.length_c   1.000
_cell.angle_alpha   90.00
_cell.angle_beta   90.00
_cell.angle_gamma   90.00
#
_symmetry.space_group_name_H-M   'P 1'
#
loop_
_entity.id
_entity.type
_entity.pdbx_description
1 polymer ?
#
loop_
_entity_poly.entity_id
_entity_poly.type
_entity_poly.pdbx_seq_one_letter_code
_entity_poly.pdbx_strand_id
1 'polypeptide(L)'
;ESTTRFGKLNSLKCVLAGRKAYIRFRASTGDAMGMNMITKGVDKALSLLQEHFPSMKILALSGNYCSDKKPSAVNWIDGRGKTVVAEATVSAEVVKNTLKTTVDSVVSLNTDKNLVGSAIAGSLGGFNAHAANVVAAIFIATGQDPAQVVESSTCITTMSNVNGDLLISVTMPSIEVGTIG
;
A
#
# COMPACT_ATOMS: atom_id res chain seq x y z
N GLU A 1 16.81 3.94 15.27
CA GLU A 1 16.14 3.80 16.58
C GLU A 1 16.56 4.90 17.55
N SER A 2 17.85 5.20 17.73
CA SER A 2 18.32 6.32 18.59
C SER A 2 17.76 7.72 18.26
N THR A 3 17.10 7.90 17.12
CA THR A 3 16.53 9.18 16.66
C THR A 3 15.09 9.44 17.11
N THR A 4 14.41 8.44 17.70
CA THR A 4 12.98 8.48 18.05
C THR A 4 12.64 7.46 19.14
N ARG A 5 11.60 7.72 19.94
CA ARG A 5 11.08 6.78 20.95
C ARG A 5 10.06 5.78 20.40
N PHE A 6 9.49 6.05 19.23
CA PHE A 6 8.41 5.23 18.62
C PHE A 6 8.91 4.36 17.46
N GLY A 7 9.96 4.82 16.78
CA GLY A 7 10.45 4.18 15.58
C GLY A 7 11.30 2.96 15.85
N LYS A 8 10.88 1.80 15.35
CA LYS A 8 11.64 0.55 15.48
C LYS A 8 11.95 -0.01 14.10
N LEU A 9 13.23 -0.26 13.80
CA LEU A 9 13.63 -0.80 12.50
C LEU A 9 13.23 -2.27 12.43
N ASN A 10 12.41 -2.63 11.46
CA ASN A 10 11.93 -3.99 11.26
C ASN A 10 12.80 -4.77 10.29
N SER A 11 13.13 -4.15 9.14
CA SER A 11 13.90 -4.82 8.10
C SER A 11 14.58 -3.84 7.15
N LEU A 12 15.58 -4.35 6.43
CA LEU A 12 16.27 -3.69 5.34
C LEU A 12 16.18 -4.57 4.10
N LYS A 13 15.89 -3.96 2.94
CA LYS A 13 16.03 -4.61 1.64
C LYS A 13 16.99 -3.79 0.79
N CYS A 14 18.11 -4.39 0.42
CA CYS A 14 19.11 -3.74 -0.43
C CYS A 14 19.04 -4.32 -1.85
N VAL A 15 18.93 -3.44 -2.84
CA VAL A 15 19.01 -3.82 -4.26
C VAL A 15 20.11 -3.02 -4.94
N LEU A 16 20.91 -3.70 -5.76
CA LEU A 16 22.05 -3.11 -6.44
C LEU A 16 21.72 -2.80 -7.91
N ALA A 17 22.23 -1.68 -8.41
CA ALA A 17 22.26 -1.35 -9.83
C ALA A 17 23.67 -0.85 -10.19
N GLY A 18 24.50 -1.76 -10.69
CA GLY A 18 25.93 -1.52 -10.86
C GLY A 18 26.58 -1.14 -9.52
N ARG A 19 27.19 0.05 -9.46
CA ARG A 19 27.83 0.58 -8.24
C ARG A 19 26.90 1.33 -7.29
N LYS A 20 25.58 1.33 -7.55
CA LYS A 20 24.58 1.99 -6.72
C LYS A 20 23.87 0.97 -5.86
N ALA A 21 23.61 1.32 -4.61
CA ALA A 21 22.78 0.54 -3.70
C ALA A 21 21.52 1.33 -3.34
N TYR A 22 20.36 0.68 -3.44
CA TYR A 22 19.06 1.20 -3.04
C TYR A 22 18.64 0.42 -1.80
N ILE A 23 18.62 1.10 -0.65
CA ILE A 23 18.35 0.47 0.64
C ILE A 23 16.96 0.93 1.10
N ARG A 24 16.03 -0.02 1.17
CA ARG A 24 14.67 0.20 1.67
C ARG A 24 14.61 -0.10 3.15
N PHE A 25 14.51 0.94 3.96
CA PHE A 25 14.33 0.84 5.40
C PHE A 25 12.85 0.71 5.73
N ARG A 26 12.48 -0.36 6.44
CA ARG A 26 11.12 -0.56 6.95
C ARG A 26 11.15 -0.45 8.46
N ALA A 27 10.35 0.45 9.02
CA ALA A 27 10.25 0.67 10.46
C ALA A 27 8.79 0.91 10.87
N SER A 28 8.44 0.55 12.10
CA SER A 28 7.19 0.96 12.74
C SER A 28 7.29 2.42 13.17
N THR A 29 6.16 3.12 13.26
CA THR A 29 6.13 4.58 13.48
C THR A 29 5.15 5.01 14.57
N GLY A 30 4.63 4.04 15.35
CA GLY A 30 3.49 4.26 16.24
C GLY A 30 2.25 4.64 15.42
N ASP A 31 1.51 5.63 15.93
CA ASP A 31 0.28 6.14 15.30
C ASP A 31 0.52 7.23 14.25
N ALA A 32 1.77 7.68 14.08
CA ALA A 32 2.12 8.57 12.99
C ALA A 32 2.24 7.81 11.67
N MET A 33 1.91 8.47 10.54
CA MET A 33 2.24 7.94 9.21
C MET A 33 3.76 7.76 9.10
N GLY A 34 4.52 8.72 9.65
CA GLY A 34 5.90 8.51 10.08
C GLY A 34 6.99 8.84 9.06
N MET A 35 6.66 9.45 7.92
CA MET A 35 7.65 9.81 6.89
C MET A 35 8.84 10.61 7.44
N ASN A 36 8.59 11.68 8.20
CA ASN A 36 9.65 12.50 8.80
C ASN A 36 10.49 11.72 9.81
N MET A 37 9.84 10.87 10.62
CA MET A 37 10.50 10.01 11.59
C MET A 37 11.44 9.02 10.92
N ILE A 38 10.98 8.39 9.83
CA ILE A 38 11.76 7.44 9.04
C ILE A 38 12.93 8.15 8.37
N THR A 39 12.72 9.30 7.71
CA THR A 39 13.80 10.06 7.05
C THR A 39 14.92 10.41 8.02
N LYS A 40 14.58 10.89 9.23
CA LYS A 40 15.58 11.16 10.29
C LYS A 40 16.34 9.90 10.73
N GLY A 41 15.64 8.77 10.85
CA GLY A 41 16.25 7.48 11.17
C GLY A 41 17.20 6.98 10.07
N VAL A 42 16.80 7.12 8.81
CA VAL A 42 17.60 6.73 7.63
C VAL A 42 18.86 7.58 7.54
N ASP A 43 18.77 8.89 7.70
CA ASP A 43 19.93 9.79 7.67
C ASP A 43 21.00 9.40 8.70
N LYS A 44 20.58 9.12 9.94
CA LYS A 44 21.48 8.64 10.99
C LYS A 44 22.06 7.25 10.67
N ALA A 45 21.25 6.35 10.12
CA ALA A 45 21.71 5.00 9.75
C ALA A 45 22.71 5.02 8.60
N LEU A 46 22.49 5.86 7.59
CA LEU A 46 23.41 6.06 6.47
C LEU A 46 24.71 6.73 6.93
N SER A 47 24.64 7.69 7.85
CA SER A 47 25.84 8.29 8.47
C SER A 47 26.70 7.23 9.16
N LEU A 48 26.08 6.34 9.95
CA LEU A 48 26.79 5.22 10.59
C LEU A 48 27.38 4.24 9.56
N LEU A 49 26.68 3.98 8.45
CA LEU A 49 27.21 3.16 7.37
C LEU A 49 28.43 3.82 6.70
N GLN A 50 28.49 5.15 6.60
CA GLN A 50 29.67 5.84 6.04
C GLN A 50 30.91 5.70 6.94
N GLU A 51 30.75 5.56 8.25
CA GLU A 51 31.88 5.27 9.16
C GLU A 51 32.51 3.90 8.86
N HIS A 52 31.71 2.92 8.45
CA HIS A 52 32.16 1.57 8.09
C HIS A 52 32.62 1.47 6.64
N PHE A 53 32.04 2.29 5.76
CA PHE A 53 32.36 2.36 4.33
C PHE A 53 32.69 3.80 3.94
N PRO A 54 33.91 4.30 4.25
CA PRO A 54 34.27 5.71 4.02
C PRO A 54 34.19 6.17 2.54
N SER A 55 34.28 5.23 1.61
CA SER A 55 34.12 5.50 0.17
C SER A 55 32.65 5.61 -0.27
N MET A 56 31.69 5.26 0.58
CA MET A 56 30.26 5.34 0.28
C MET A 56 29.82 6.80 0.21
N LYS A 57 29.10 7.14 -0.87
CA LYS A 57 28.49 8.46 -1.05
C LYS A 57 26.98 8.34 -0.96
N ILE A 58 26.36 9.10 -0.07
CA ILE A 58 24.91 9.25 0.00
C ILE A 58 24.50 10.20 -1.13
N LEU A 59 23.84 9.67 -2.17
CA LEU A 59 23.35 10.50 -3.28
C LEU A 59 22.04 11.21 -2.93
N ALA A 60 21.13 10.50 -2.25
CA ALA A 60 19.86 11.03 -1.77
C ALA A 60 19.33 10.13 -0.64
N LEU A 61 18.58 10.72 0.30
CA LEU A 61 17.84 9.95 1.31
C LEU A 61 16.64 9.21 0.70
N SER A 62 16.07 9.76 -0.38
CA SER A 62 15.01 9.12 -1.17
C SER A 62 15.52 8.85 -2.58
N GLY A 63 15.85 7.59 -2.85
CA GLY A 63 16.24 7.11 -4.18
C GLY A 63 15.07 6.58 -5.02
N ASN A 64 13.83 6.99 -4.70
CA ASN A 64 12.58 6.44 -5.26
C ASN A 64 12.40 4.91 -5.08
N TYR A 65 13.12 4.29 -4.14
CA TYR A 65 12.93 2.89 -3.74
C TYR A 65 12.10 2.75 -2.44
N CYS A 66 11.39 3.82 -2.06
CA CYS A 66 10.46 3.81 -0.95
C CYS A 66 9.17 3.04 -1.27
N SER A 67 8.43 3.25 -2.38
CA SER A 67 8.32 4.45 -3.25
C SER A 67 7.21 5.36 -2.74
N ASP A 68 7.42 6.68 -2.71
CA ASP A 68 6.44 7.62 -2.15
C ASP A 68 5.67 8.39 -3.22
N LYS A 69 4.33 8.32 -3.23
CA LYS A 69 3.46 9.07 -4.15
C LYS A 69 3.71 8.77 -5.64
N LYS A 70 4.25 7.59 -5.96
CA LYS A 70 4.47 7.12 -7.34
C LYS A 70 4.19 5.62 -7.45
N PRO A 71 3.39 5.18 -8.44
CA PRO A 71 2.99 3.79 -8.59
C PRO A 71 4.21 2.87 -8.61
N SER A 72 4.21 1.83 -7.78
CA SER A 72 5.36 0.93 -7.69
C SER A 72 5.00 -0.51 -7.34
N ALA A 73 5.65 -1.46 -8.03
CA ALA A 73 5.48 -2.89 -7.76
C ALA A 73 6.05 -3.25 -6.38
N VAL A 74 7.06 -2.51 -5.93
CA VAL A 74 7.73 -2.69 -4.65
C VAL A 74 6.77 -2.43 -3.47
N ASN A 75 5.87 -1.45 -3.58
CA ASN A 75 4.84 -1.24 -2.57
C ASN A 75 3.71 -2.28 -2.65
N TRP A 76 3.33 -2.70 -3.87
CA TRP A 76 2.33 -3.75 -4.06
C TRP A 76 2.77 -5.10 -3.46
N ILE A 77 4.03 -5.50 -3.71
CA ILE A 77 4.55 -6.83 -3.33
C ILE A 77 5.00 -6.86 -1.87
N ASP A 78 5.83 -5.90 -1.44
CA ASP A 78 6.43 -5.94 -0.11
C ASP A 78 5.60 -5.16 0.94
N GLY A 79 4.56 -4.44 0.50
CA GLY A 79 3.76 -3.52 1.32
C GLY A 79 4.44 -2.18 1.61
N ARG A 80 3.66 -1.22 2.13
CA ARG A 80 4.16 0.07 2.67
C ARG A 80 3.13 0.68 3.62
N GLY A 81 3.55 1.14 4.80
CA GLY A 81 2.57 1.57 5.82
C GLY A 81 1.80 0.35 6.36
N LYS A 82 0.48 0.32 6.18
CA LYS A 82 -0.42 -0.72 6.68
C LYS A 82 -0.88 -1.64 5.54
N THR A 83 -0.77 -2.95 5.77
CA THR A 83 -1.32 -3.99 4.89
C THR A 83 -2.60 -4.50 5.54
N VAL A 84 -3.73 -4.39 4.84
CA VAL A 84 -5.06 -4.67 5.39
C VAL A 84 -5.86 -5.57 4.44
N VAL A 85 -6.61 -6.50 5.02
CA VAL A 85 -7.61 -7.34 4.34
C VAL A 85 -8.94 -7.16 5.06
N ALA A 86 -10.03 -7.03 4.31
CA ALA A 86 -11.38 -7.01 4.84
C ALA A 86 -12.28 -7.89 3.98
N GLU A 87 -13.16 -8.66 4.62
CA GLU A 87 -14.05 -9.62 3.97
C GLU A 87 -15.46 -9.52 4.55
N ALA A 88 -16.48 -9.78 3.71
CA ALA A 88 -17.87 -9.88 4.13
C ALA A 88 -18.63 -10.89 3.26
N THR A 89 -19.61 -11.55 3.88
CA THR A 89 -20.64 -12.33 3.18
C THR A 89 -21.91 -11.51 3.09
N VAL A 90 -22.45 -11.35 1.88
CA VAL A 90 -23.69 -10.63 1.60
C VAL A 90 -24.71 -11.62 1.06
N SER A 91 -25.86 -11.73 1.73
CA SER A 91 -26.88 -12.72 1.34
C SER A 91 -27.43 -12.45 -0.06
N ALA A 92 -27.82 -13.50 -0.77
CA ALA A 92 -28.45 -13.41 -2.09
C ALA A 92 -29.66 -12.46 -2.09
N GLU A 93 -30.43 -12.45 -1.00
CA GLU A 93 -31.56 -11.55 -0.80
C GLU A 93 -31.11 -10.08 -0.78
N VAL A 94 -30.06 -9.73 -0.03
CA VAL A 94 -29.53 -8.36 0.00
C VAL A 94 -28.93 -7.98 -1.34
N VAL A 95 -28.24 -8.88 -2.03
CA VAL A 95 -27.71 -8.63 -3.39
C VAL A 95 -28.85 -8.32 -4.36
N LYS A 96 -29.92 -9.10 -4.33
CA LYS A 96 -31.09 -8.89 -5.20
C LYS A 96 -31.87 -7.62 -4.82
N ASN A 97 -32.21 -7.47 -3.55
CA ASN A 97 -33.14 -6.45 -3.08
C ASN A 97 -32.47 -5.09 -2.87
N THR A 98 -31.17 -5.02 -2.56
CA THR A 98 -30.45 -3.76 -2.33
C THR A 98 -29.54 -3.43 -3.51
N LEU A 99 -28.70 -4.37 -3.95
CA LEU A 99 -27.74 -4.12 -5.04
C LEU A 99 -28.36 -4.25 -6.45
N LYS A 100 -29.61 -4.75 -6.52
CA LYS A 100 -30.40 -4.86 -7.76
C LYS A 100 -29.69 -5.69 -8.85
N THR A 101 -28.98 -6.74 -8.43
CA THR A 101 -28.26 -7.66 -9.31
C THR A 101 -28.35 -9.10 -8.79
N THR A 102 -27.68 -10.04 -9.45
CA THR A 102 -27.50 -11.41 -8.94
C THR A 102 -26.06 -11.63 -8.48
N VAL A 103 -25.86 -12.61 -7.60
CA VAL A 103 -24.52 -12.99 -7.12
C VAL A 103 -23.63 -13.39 -8.30
N ASP A 104 -24.11 -14.25 -9.20
CA ASP A 104 -23.32 -14.70 -10.34
C ASP A 104 -22.96 -13.56 -11.29
N SER A 105 -23.88 -12.62 -11.53
CA SER A 105 -23.60 -11.45 -12.37
C SER A 105 -22.48 -10.58 -11.79
N VAL A 106 -22.48 -10.33 -10.47
CA VAL A 106 -21.43 -9.49 -9.86
C VAL A 106 -20.09 -10.22 -9.74
N VAL A 107 -20.10 -11.53 -9.51
CA VAL A 107 -18.87 -12.36 -9.54
C VAL A 107 -18.25 -12.39 -10.94
N SER A 108 -19.07 -12.60 -11.98
CA SER A 108 -18.60 -12.55 -13.38
C SER A 108 -18.03 -11.17 -13.71
N LEU A 109 -18.76 -10.10 -13.36
CA LEU A 109 -18.30 -8.72 -13.59
C LEU A 109 -16.98 -8.43 -12.86
N ASN A 110 -16.81 -8.89 -11.62
CA ASN A 110 -15.56 -8.71 -10.89
C ASN A 110 -14.39 -9.37 -11.62
N THR A 111 -14.60 -10.60 -12.11
CA THR A 111 -13.58 -11.34 -12.86
C THR A 111 -13.21 -10.62 -14.15
N ASP A 112 -14.20 -10.26 -14.96
CA ASP A 112 -13.96 -9.66 -16.27
C ASP A 112 -13.42 -8.23 -16.16
N LYS A 113 -13.90 -7.45 -15.19
CA LYS A 113 -13.54 -6.03 -15.03
C LYS A 113 -12.30 -5.83 -14.17
N ASN A 114 -12.32 -6.33 -12.94
CA ASN A 114 -11.26 -6.03 -11.95
C ASN A 114 -10.02 -6.90 -12.15
N LEU A 115 -10.17 -8.12 -12.70
CA LEU A 115 -9.04 -9.03 -12.91
C LEU A 115 -8.60 -9.00 -14.38
N VAL A 116 -9.40 -9.54 -15.30
CA VAL A 116 -9.03 -9.67 -16.72
C VAL A 116 -8.81 -8.29 -17.36
N GLY A 117 -9.76 -7.36 -17.17
CA GLY A 117 -9.66 -5.99 -17.70
C GLY A 117 -8.41 -5.26 -17.20
N SER A 118 -8.16 -5.28 -15.89
CA SER A 118 -6.96 -4.68 -15.30
C SER A 118 -5.66 -5.36 -15.77
N ALA A 119 -5.66 -6.68 -15.97
CA ALA A 119 -4.51 -7.41 -16.51
C ALA A 119 -4.19 -6.98 -17.95
N ILE A 120 -5.20 -6.89 -18.83
CA ILE A 120 -5.03 -6.42 -20.21
C ILE A 120 -4.58 -4.95 -20.25
N ALA A 121 -5.04 -4.13 -19.31
CA ALA A 121 -4.61 -2.74 -19.19
C ALA A 121 -3.18 -2.56 -18.65
N GLY A 122 -2.50 -3.64 -18.23
CA GLY A 122 -1.17 -3.54 -17.60
C GLY A 122 -1.20 -2.83 -16.24
N SER A 123 -2.33 -2.91 -15.53
CA SER A 123 -2.51 -2.26 -14.24
C SER A 123 -1.61 -2.89 -13.17
N LEU A 124 -0.99 -2.05 -12.35
CA LEU A 124 -0.15 -2.46 -11.24
C LEU A 124 -0.82 -2.13 -9.91
N GLY A 125 -1.38 -3.15 -9.25
CA GLY A 125 -2.12 -2.99 -7.98
C GLY A 125 -3.51 -2.36 -8.12
N GLY A 126 -3.98 -2.05 -9.33
CA GLY A 126 -5.31 -1.52 -9.60
C GLY A 126 -6.32 -2.58 -10.03
N PHE A 127 -6.48 -3.64 -9.23
CA PHE A 127 -7.41 -4.75 -9.49
C PHE A 127 -8.74 -4.56 -8.74
N ASN A 128 -9.31 -3.36 -8.87
CA ASN A 128 -10.49 -2.92 -8.13
C ASN A 128 -11.34 -1.97 -8.98
N ALA A 129 -12.51 -1.59 -8.48
CA ALA A 129 -13.40 -0.67 -9.20
C ALA A 129 -13.05 0.80 -8.99
N HIS A 130 -12.98 1.25 -7.74
CA HIS A 130 -12.80 2.66 -7.41
C HIS A 130 -12.26 2.87 -5.99
N ALA A 131 -11.32 2.03 -5.53
CA ALA A 131 -10.74 2.15 -4.18
C ALA A 131 -10.18 3.56 -3.92
N ALA A 132 -9.60 4.19 -4.95
CA ALA A 132 -9.09 5.55 -4.88
C ALA A 132 -10.13 6.60 -4.46
N ASN A 133 -11.40 6.45 -4.87
CA ASN A 133 -12.46 7.40 -4.49
C ASN A 133 -12.70 7.36 -2.98
N VAL A 134 -12.79 6.16 -2.40
CA VAL A 134 -13.04 5.99 -0.97
C VAL A 134 -11.84 6.45 -0.16
N VAL A 135 -10.63 6.05 -0.58
CA VAL A 135 -9.38 6.46 0.07
C VAL A 135 -9.23 7.98 0.05
N ALA A 136 -9.40 8.63 -1.10
CA ALA A 136 -9.28 10.08 -1.22
C ALA A 136 -10.28 10.81 -0.31
N ALA A 137 -11.54 10.39 -0.32
CA ALA A 137 -12.58 11.00 0.51
C ALA A 137 -12.24 10.91 2.01
N ILE A 138 -11.84 9.73 2.48
CA ILE A 138 -11.44 9.52 3.87
C ILE A 138 -10.18 10.32 4.20
N PHE A 139 -9.18 10.29 3.32
CA PHE A 139 -7.90 10.98 3.54
C PHE A 139 -8.11 12.48 3.70
N ILE A 140 -8.90 13.10 2.81
CA ILE A 140 -9.24 14.52 2.91
C ILE A 140 -10.04 14.80 4.17
N ALA A 141 -11.06 13.98 4.48
CA ALA A 141 -11.91 14.18 5.66
C ALA A 141 -11.16 14.00 6.99
N THR A 142 -10.09 13.21 7.02
CA THR A 142 -9.34 12.85 8.24
C THR A 142 -7.93 13.47 8.29
N GLY A 143 -7.65 14.46 7.44
CA GLY A 143 -6.39 15.22 7.48
C GLY A 143 -5.13 14.42 7.08
N GLN A 144 -5.29 13.37 6.27
CA GLN A 144 -4.16 12.62 5.71
C GLN A 144 -3.53 13.36 4.53
N ASP A 145 -2.39 12.87 4.03
CA ASP A 145 -1.75 13.41 2.82
C ASP A 145 -2.48 12.90 1.56
N PRO A 146 -3.23 13.76 0.82
CA PRO A 146 -4.03 13.30 -0.30
C PRO A 146 -3.19 12.77 -1.47
N ALA A 147 -1.91 13.17 -1.58
CA ALA A 147 -1.04 12.68 -2.63
C ALA A 147 -0.66 11.20 -2.43
N GLN A 148 -0.78 10.68 -1.21
CA GLN A 148 -0.55 9.26 -0.91
C GLN A 148 -1.70 8.36 -1.38
N VAL A 149 -2.78 8.92 -1.94
CA VAL A 149 -3.83 8.12 -2.61
C VAL A 149 -3.25 7.24 -3.72
N VAL A 150 -2.16 7.66 -4.37
CA VAL A 150 -1.49 6.92 -5.45
C VAL A 150 -1.14 5.50 -5.01
N GLU A 151 -0.57 5.35 -3.81
CA GLU A 151 -0.18 4.03 -3.27
C GLU A 151 -1.26 3.45 -2.36
N SER A 152 -1.91 4.29 -1.56
CA SER A 152 -2.90 3.86 -0.56
C SER A 152 -4.17 3.32 -1.20
N SER A 153 -4.41 3.59 -2.49
CA SER A 153 -5.53 3.04 -3.25
C SER A 153 -5.23 1.75 -3.99
N THR A 154 -3.99 1.23 -3.92
CA THR A 154 -3.72 -0.10 -4.48
C THR A 154 -4.56 -1.14 -3.74
N CYS A 155 -5.30 -1.92 -4.51
CA CYS A 155 -6.33 -2.81 -4.00
C CYS A 155 -6.62 -3.91 -5.02
N ILE A 156 -6.76 -5.14 -4.52
CA ILE A 156 -7.41 -6.23 -5.25
C ILE A 156 -8.75 -6.56 -4.61
N THR A 157 -9.79 -6.61 -5.44
CA THR A 157 -11.13 -7.03 -5.05
C THR A 157 -11.41 -8.42 -5.60
N THR A 158 -11.75 -9.35 -4.72
CA THR A 158 -12.16 -10.71 -5.10
C THR A 158 -13.60 -10.95 -4.69
N MET A 159 -14.34 -11.64 -5.54
CA MET A 159 -15.72 -12.03 -5.29
C MET A 159 -15.92 -13.49 -5.66
N SER A 160 -16.70 -14.22 -4.88
CA SER A 160 -17.09 -15.60 -5.16
C SER A 160 -18.50 -15.89 -4.68
N ASN A 161 -19.18 -16.80 -5.39
CA ASN A 161 -20.48 -17.31 -4.95
C ASN A 161 -20.22 -18.47 -3.98
N VAL A 162 -20.65 -18.32 -2.73
CA VAL A 162 -20.51 -19.33 -1.68
C VAL A 162 -21.91 -19.72 -1.22
N ASN A 163 -22.36 -20.91 -1.61
CA ASN A 163 -23.69 -21.44 -1.27
C ASN A 163 -24.86 -20.51 -1.66
N GLY A 164 -24.72 -19.75 -2.75
CA GLY A 164 -25.72 -18.80 -3.22
C GLY A 164 -25.52 -17.37 -2.74
N ASP A 165 -24.68 -17.14 -1.73
CA ASP A 165 -24.37 -15.82 -1.19
C ASP A 165 -23.08 -15.25 -1.80
N LEU A 166 -22.94 -13.91 -1.76
CA LEU A 166 -21.76 -13.22 -2.25
C LEU A 166 -20.71 -13.12 -1.15
N LEU A 167 -19.58 -13.81 -1.32
CA LEU A 167 -18.37 -13.52 -0.56
C LEU A 167 -17.56 -12.46 -1.30
N ILE A 168 -17.29 -11.32 -0.65
CA ILE A 168 -16.46 -10.23 -1.18
C ILE A 168 -15.29 -9.96 -0.24
N SER A 169 -14.09 -9.78 -0.82
CA SER A 169 -12.89 -9.40 -0.08
C SER A 169 -12.13 -8.29 -0.80
N VAL A 170 -11.48 -7.43 -0.02
CA VAL A 170 -10.54 -6.41 -0.49
C VAL A 170 -9.21 -6.57 0.24
N THR A 171 -8.12 -6.51 -0.52
CA THR A 171 -6.76 -6.52 0.04
C THR A 171 -6.00 -5.28 -0.43
N MET A 172 -5.49 -4.51 0.53
CA MET A 172 -4.83 -3.23 0.31
C MET A 172 -3.45 -3.26 1.00
N PRO A 173 -2.35 -3.51 0.26
CA PRO A 173 -1.06 -3.79 0.86
C PRO A 173 -0.28 -2.55 1.33
N SER A 174 -0.68 -1.35 0.87
CA SER A 174 0.13 -0.14 1.03
C SER A 174 -0.62 1.10 1.52
N ILE A 175 -1.50 0.97 2.52
CA ILE A 175 -2.22 2.10 3.10
C ILE A 175 -1.28 2.95 3.97
N GLU A 176 -1.04 4.19 3.56
CA GLU A 176 -0.22 5.16 4.29
C GLU A 176 -1.11 6.08 5.11
N VAL A 177 -1.23 5.80 6.39
CA VAL A 177 -2.17 6.51 7.28
C VAL A 177 -1.55 6.72 8.66
N GLY A 178 -1.92 7.82 9.30
CA GLY A 178 -1.62 8.11 10.70
C GLY A 178 -2.71 8.94 11.36
N THR A 179 -2.81 8.87 12.68
CA THR A 179 -3.75 9.65 13.49
C THR A 179 -3.06 10.74 14.30
N ILE A 180 -1.72 10.79 14.23
CA ILE A 180 -0.86 11.83 14.79
C ILE A 180 0.05 12.35 13.67
N GLY A 181 0.20 13.67 13.57
CA GLY A 181 1.01 14.35 12.55
C GLY A 181 1.88 15.43 13.14
#